data_AF-A0A9P0J9Y6-F1
#
_entry.id   AF-A0A9P0J9Y6-F1
#
_cell.length_a   1.000
_cell.length_b   1.000
_cell.length_c   1.000
_cell.angle_alpha   90.00
_cell.angle_beta   90.00
_cell.angle_gamma   90.00
#
_symmetry.space_group_name_H-M   'P 1'
#
loop_
_entity.id
_entity.type
_entity.pdbx_description
1 polymer ?
#
loop_
_entity_poly.entity_id
_entity_poly.type
_entity_poly.pdbx_seq_one_letter_code
_entity_poly.pdbx_strand_id
1 'polypeptide(L)'
;MQSSSTNETRVAVWKRCRVIGVINMVLVILALVITVVGLVELVTHPNEFNDNFPKDGHKLPNMYITYALMGLTIFIFFGLIYFNYGLLRGSTPNDGNVIKKWLLVHKILLGFFLIILIVQIIIDTKHIMEIGIDVGTIIILLIEIVVVHKFYKELTTSGLENQAATV
;
A
#
# COMPACT_ATOMS: atom_id res chain seq x y z
N MET A 1 34.23 22.22 2.06
CA MET A 1 33.96 21.78 0.66
C MET A 1 33.50 20.31 0.64
N GLN A 2 32.35 20.00 1.24
CA GLN A 2 31.84 18.62 1.40
C GLN A 2 30.41 18.46 0.81
N SER A 3 30.05 19.28 -0.20
CA SER A 3 28.66 19.47 -0.65
C SER A 3 28.25 18.71 -1.91
N SER A 4 29.16 18.27 -2.78
CA SER A 4 28.76 17.63 -4.06
C SER A 4 28.42 16.13 -3.91
N SER A 5 29.30 15.34 -3.28
CA SER A 5 29.09 13.89 -3.08
C SER A 5 27.83 13.57 -2.25
N THR A 6 27.55 14.45 -1.30
CA THR A 6 26.43 14.39 -0.36
C THR A 6 25.10 14.67 -1.08
N ASN A 7 25.09 15.64 -2.01
CA ASN A 7 23.95 15.92 -2.87
C ASN A 7 23.70 14.83 -3.92
N GLU A 8 24.75 14.27 -4.52
CA GLU A 8 24.65 13.19 -5.51
C GLU A 8 24.05 11.91 -4.91
N THR A 9 24.49 11.53 -3.71
CA THR A 9 23.95 10.38 -2.97
C THR A 9 22.46 10.57 -2.67
N ARG A 10 22.07 11.76 -2.23
CA ARG A 10 20.67 12.09 -1.94
C ARG A 10 19.78 12.05 -3.18
N VAL A 11 20.25 12.60 -4.30
CA VAL A 11 19.53 12.57 -5.58
C VAL A 11 19.40 11.14 -6.10
N ALA A 12 20.43 10.31 -5.97
CA ALA A 12 20.40 8.91 -6.38
C ALA A 12 19.39 8.10 -5.55
N VAL A 13 19.39 8.25 -4.23
CA VAL A 13 18.42 7.60 -3.34
C VAL A 13 16.99 8.04 -3.66
N TRP A 14 16.76 9.35 -3.86
CA TRP A 14 15.45 9.88 -4.21
C TRP A 14 14.94 9.33 -5.54
N LYS A 15 15.80 9.21 -6.56
CA LYS A 15 15.45 8.56 -7.84
C LYS A 15 15.04 7.10 -7.63
N ARG A 16 15.70 6.35 -6.77
CA ARG A 16 15.34 4.96 -6.45
C ARG A 16 13.98 4.87 -5.74
N CYS A 17 13.73 5.72 -4.74
CA CYS A 17 12.42 5.79 -4.07
C CYS A 17 11.30 6.18 -5.04
N ARG A 18 11.57 7.07 -5.99
CA ARG A 18 10.63 7.42 -7.06
C ARG A 18 10.23 6.24 -7.91
N VAL A 19 11.18 5.39 -8.30
CA VAL A 19 10.88 4.18 -9.09
C VAL A 19 9.93 3.27 -8.31
N ILE A 20 10.16 3.05 -7.01
CA ILE A 20 9.24 2.29 -6.16
C ILE A 20 7.86 2.95 -6.11
N GLY A 21 7.79 4.27 -5.93
CA GLY A 21 6.53 5.01 -5.94
C GLY A 21 5.76 4.88 -7.27
N VAL A 22 6.44 4.85 -8.42
CA VAL A 22 5.81 4.63 -9.74
C VAL A 22 5.25 3.22 -9.83
N ILE A 23 6.07 2.20 -9.50
CA ILE A 23 5.66 0.79 -9.56
C ILE A 23 4.43 0.58 -8.69
N ASN A 24 4.49 1.02 -7.43
CA ASN A 24 3.38 0.85 -6.50
C ASN A 24 2.13 1.62 -6.96
N MET A 25 2.28 2.82 -7.53
CA MET A 25 1.15 3.57 -8.09
C MET A 25 0.45 2.83 -9.23
N VAL A 26 1.21 2.25 -10.17
CA VAL A 26 0.64 1.45 -11.27
C VAL A 26 -0.10 0.23 -10.72
N LEU A 27 0.50 -0.49 -9.77
CA LEU A 27 -0.12 -1.66 -9.15
C LEU A 27 -1.41 -1.30 -8.40
N VAL A 28 -1.40 -0.23 -7.60
CA VAL A 28 -2.57 0.23 -6.85
C VAL A 28 -3.68 0.70 -7.79
N ILE A 29 -3.36 1.40 -8.89
CA ILE A 29 -4.38 1.81 -9.87
C ILE A 29 -5.00 0.59 -10.56
N LEU A 30 -4.21 -0.40 -10.96
CA LEU A 30 -4.72 -1.63 -11.56
C LEU A 30 -5.62 -2.39 -10.58
N ALA A 31 -5.19 -2.54 -9.32
CA ALA A 31 -5.98 -3.15 -8.27
C ALA A 31 -7.30 -2.40 -8.02
N LEU A 32 -7.26 -1.06 -7.98
CA LEU A 32 -8.44 -0.22 -7.82
C LEU A 32 -9.45 -0.43 -8.96
N VAL A 33 -8.99 -0.49 -10.21
CA VAL A 33 -9.88 -0.76 -11.36
C VAL A 33 -10.55 -2.13 -11.21
N ILE A 34 -9.80 -3.17 -10.85
CA ILE A 34 -10.35 -4.53 -10.65
C ILE A 34 -11.38 -4.52 -9.51
N THR A 35 -11.07 -3.89 -8.37
CA THR A 35 -12.00 -3.80 -7.23
C THR A 35 -13.26 -3.02 -7.58
N VAL A 36 -13.16 -1.94 -8.35
CA VAL A 36 -14.33 -1.16 -8.81
C VAL A 36 -15.19 -1.98 -9.76
N VAL A 37 -14.59 -2.71 -10.71
CA VAL A 37 -15.33 -3.62 -11.59
C VAL A 37 -16.06 -4.69 -10.79
N GLY A 38 -15.39 -5.33 -9.83
CA GLY A 38 -16.02 -6.32 -8.94
C GLY A 38 -17.15 -5.72 -8.09
N LEU A 39 -17.01 -4.47 -7.64
CA LEU A 39 -18.07 -3.77 -6.91
C LEU A 39 -19.28 -3.52 -7.80
N VAL A 40 -19.06 -3.09 -9.05
CA VAL A 40 -20.14 -2.89 -10.03
C VAL A 40 -20.88 -4.20 -10.31
N GLU A 41 -20.15 -5.31 -10.47
CA GLU A 41 -20.73 -6.64 -10.67
C GLU A 41 -21.60 -7.06 -9.48
N LEU A 42 -21.10 -6.86 -8.25
CA LEU A 42 -21.83 -7.14 -7.02
C LEU A 42 -23.11 -6.31 -6.88
N VAL A 43 -23.08 -5.02 -7.27
CA VAL A 43 -24.25 -4.13 -7.25
C VAL A 43 -25.27 -4.49 -8.33
N THR A 44 -24.81 -4.91 -9.51
CA THR A 44 -25.68 -5.20 -10.66
C THR A 44 -26.34 -6.58 -10.59
N HIS A 45 -25.69 -7.55 -9.96
CA HIS A 45 -26.18 -8.93 -9.84
C HIS A 45 -26.30 -9.38 -8.38
N PRO A 46 -27.08 -8.68 -7.53
CA PRO A 46 -27.07 -8.89 -6.09
C PRO A 46 -27.57 -10.27 -5.67
N ASN A 47 -28.44 -10.87 -6.49
CA ASN A 47 -29.06 -12.17 -6.21
C ASN A 47 -28.08 -13.35 -6.40
N GLU A 48 -27.00 -13.17 -7.16
CA GLU A 48 -25.96 -14.19 -7.36
C GLU A 48 -25.02 -14.31 -6.15
N PHE A 49 -25.02 -13.28 -5.30
CA PHE A 49 -24.24 -13.18 -4.07
C PHE A 49 -25.10 -13.26 -2.80
N ASN A 50 -26.40 -13.58 -2.94
CA ASN A 50 -27.33 -13.65 -1.83
C ASN A 50 -27.12 -14.95 -1.03
N ASP A 51 -27.11 -14.83 0.30
CA ASP A 51 -26.59 -15.76 1.33
C ASP A 51 -27.17 -17.20 1.36
N ASN A 52 -27.98 -17.60 0.38
CA ASN A 52 -28.75 -18.84 0.44
C ASN A 52 -28.14 -20.04 -0.28
N PHE A 53 -27.01 -19.88 -0.97
CA PHE A 53 -26.30 -21.01 -1.58
C PHE A 53 -24.86 -21.06 -1.06
N PRO A 54 -24.55 -21.97 -0.12
CA PRO A 54 -23.15 -22.27 0.19
C PRO A 54 -22.51 -22.84 -1.08
N LYS A 55 -21.67 -22.03 -1.75
CA LYS A 55 -20.70 -22.57 -2.70
C LYS A 55 -19.64 -23.31 -1.89
N ASP A 56 -19.48 -24.58 -2.17
CA ASP A 56 -18.43 -25.44 -1.60
C ASP A 56 -18.43 -25.60 -0.07
N GLY A 57 -19.59 -25.46 0.58
CA GLY A 57 -19.74 -25.69 2.04
C GLY A 57 -19.26 -24.53 2.93
N HIS A 58 -18.77 -23.44 2.35
CA HIS A 58 -18.39 -22.23 3.07
C HIS A 58 -19.54 -21.22 3.07
N LYS A 59 -19.77 -20.53 4.19
CA LYS A 59 -20.73 -19.43 4.27
C LYS A 59 -20.13 -18.22 3.55
N LEU A 60 -20.81 -17.74 2.52
CA LEU A 60 -20.50 -16.44 1.93
C LEU A 60 -20.70 -15.34 2.99
N PRO A 61 -19.89 -14.28 2.97
CA PRO A 61 -20.12 -13.10 3.80
C PRO A 61 -21.50 -12.53 3.50
N ASN A 62 -22.17 -12.03 4.53
CA ASN A 62 -23.31 -11.15 4.34
C ASN A 62 -22.93 -10.05 3.34
N MET A 63 -23.74 -9.91 2.30
CA MET A 63 -23.57 -8.95 1.21
C MET A 63 -23.22 -7.53 1.68
N TYR A 64 -23.82 -7.06 2.78
CA TYR A 64 -23.54 -5.73 3.35
C TYR A 64 -22.12 -5.61 3.91
N ILE A 65 -21.58 -6.70 4.46
CA ILE A 65 -20.21 -6.76 4.96
C ILE A 65 -19.25 -6.70 3.76
N THR A 66 -19.54 -7.41 2.67
CA THR A 66 -18.75 -7.36 1.43
C THR A 66 -18.71 -5.95 0.86
N TYR A 67 -19.85 -5.25 0.79
CA TYR A 67 -19.90 -3.86 0.35
C TYR A 67 -19.06 -2.93 1.22
N ALA A 68 -19.16 -3.05 2.54
CA ALA A 68 -18.39 -2.25 3.47
C ALA A 68 -16.88 -2.48 3.30
N LEU A 69 -16.46 -3.73 3.13
CA LEU A 69 -15.05 -4.10 2.94
C LEU A 69 -14.52 -3.59 1.59
N MET A 70 -15.25 -3.76 0.49
CA MET A 70 -14.83 -3.24 -0.82
C MET A 70 -14.74 -1.70 -0.82
N GLY A 71 -15.72 -1.02 -0.21
CA GLY A 71 -15.68 0.44 -0.05
C GLY A 71 -14.48 0.91 0.78
N LEU A 72 -14.17 0.21 1.88
CA LEU A 72 -12.98 0.50 2.69
C LEU A 72 -11.68 0.29 1.91
N THR A 73 -11.58 -0.80 1.14
CA THR A 73 -10.41 -1.09 0.29
C THR A 73 -10.20 -0.01 -0.77
N ILE A 74 -11.28 0.47 -1.41
CA ILE A 74 -11.21 1.59 -2.36
C ILE A 74 -10.65 2.85 -1.68
N PHE A 75 -11.11 3.18 -0.47
CA PHE A 75 -10.60 4.33 0.28
C PHE A 75 -9.11 4.18 0.62
N ILE A 76 -8.68 2.97 0.99
CA ILE A 76 -7.27 2.65 1.23
C ILE A 76 -6.44 2.87 -0.04
N PHE A 77 -6.92 2.43 -1.21
CA PHE A 77 -6.22 2.64 -2.48
C PHE A 77 -6.04 4.11 -2.83
N PHE A 78 -7.06 4.96 -2.60
CA PHE A 78 -6.88 6.40 -2.76
C PHE A 78 -5.82 6.97 -1.82
N GLY A 79 -5.79 6.53 -0.55
CA GLY A 79 -4.74 6.88 0.39
C GLY A 79 -3.35 6.48 -0.12
N LEU A 80 -3.20 5.24 -0.60
CA LEU A 80 -1.95 4.74 -1.18
C LEU A 80 -1.51 5.53 -2.40
N ILE A 81 -2.43 5.88 -3.31
CA ILE A 81 -2.13 6.75 -4.46
C ILE A 81 -1.58 8.09 -3.98
N TYR A 82 -2.22 8.72 -2.98
CA TYR A 82 -1.76 9.99 -2.43
C TYR A 82 -0.34 9.91 -1.86
N PHE A 83 -0.04 8.91 -1.03
CA PHE A 83 1.29 8.77 -0.44
C PHE A 83 2.36 8.38 -1.46
N ASN A 84 2.04 7.51 -2.42
CA ASN A 84 2.97 7.18 -3.51
C ASN A 84 3.22 8.38 -4.43
N TYR A 85 2.20 9.18 -4.73
CA TYR A 85 2.36 10.43 -5.47
C TYR A 85 3.26 11.44 -4.73
N GLY A 86 3.26 11.40 -3.40
CA GLY A 86 4.22 12.13 -2.57
C GLY A 86 5.68 11.83 -2.90
N LEU A 87 6.03 10.56 -3.23
CA LEU A 87 7.37 10.20 -3.69
C LEU A 87 7.66 10.71 -5.12
N LEU A 88 6.62 10.87 -5.95
CA LEU A 88 6.75 11.32 -7.34
C LEU A 88 6.88 12.84 -7.47
N ARG A 89 6.23 13.62 -6.60
CA ARG A 89 6.15 15.07 -6.74
C ARG A 89 7.36 15.80 -6.14
N GLY A 90 7.82 16.85 -6.80
CA GLY A 90 8.74 17.85 -6.25
C GLY A 90 10.23 17.60 -6.52
N SER A 91 11.07 18.56 -6.16
CA SER A 91 12.52 18.37 -6.07
C SER A 91 12.86 17.47 -4.88
N THR A 92 14.05 16.84 -4.91
CA THR A 92 14.57 16.02 -3.81
C THR A 92 14.37 16.73 -2.46
N PRO A 93 13.57 16.18 -1.52
CA PRO A 93 13.30 16.84 -0.25
C PRO A 93 14.58 16.95 0.58
N ASN A 94 14.72 18.06 1.29
CA ASN A 94 15.93 18.35 2.06
C ASN A 94 16.10 17.45 3.30
N ASP A 95 15.00 16.94 3.86
CA ASP A 95 14.93 16.31 5.18
C ASP A 95 14.40 14.86 5.16
N GLY A 96 14.11 14.28 3.98
CA GLY A 96 13.61 12.90 3.88
C GLY A 96 12.23 12.64 4.51
N ASN A 97 11.54 13.67 5.00
CA ASN A 97 10.28 13.55 5.75
C ASN A 97 9.17 12.87 4.93
N VAL A 98 9.17 13.08 3.61
CA VAL A 98 8.25 12.41 2.68
C VAL A 98 8.42 10.88 2.73
N ILE A 99 9.67 10.40 2.73
CA ILE A 99 9.99 8.97 2.80
C ILE A 99 9.57 8.40 4.17
N LYS A 100 9.82 9.15 5.24
CA LYS A 100 9.41 8.77 6.60
C LYS A 100 7.89 8.61 6.72
N LYS A 101 7.11 9.56 6.20
CA LYS A 101 5.64 9.48 6.17
C LYS A 101 5.16 8.30 5.32
N TRP A 102 5.76 8.10 4.15
CA TRP A 102 5.46 6.97 3.29
C TRP A 102 5.67 5.64 4.03
N LEU A 103 6.82 5.46 4.70
CA LEU A 103 7.15 4.27 5.48
C LEU A 103 6.18 4.04 6.64
N LEU A 104 5.78 5.11 7.35
CA LEU A 104 4.83 5.00 8.45
C LEU A 104 3.49 4.45 7.96
N VAL A 105 2.94 5.00 6.89
CA VAL A 105 1.66 4.58 6.33
C VAL A 105 1.72 3.13 5.84
N HIS A 106 2.76 2.76 5.12
CA HIS A 106 2.89 1.39 4.59
C HIS A 106 3.07 0.36 5.71
N LYS A 107 3.73 0.71 6.82
CA LYS A 107 3.81 -0.14 8.02
C LYS A 107 2.46 -0.31 8.72
N ILE A 108 1.67 0.76 8.84
CA ILE A 108 0.31 0.69 9.40
C ILE A 108 -0.55 -0.21 8.51
N LEU A 109 -0.46 -0.04 7.20
CA LEU A 109 -1.20 -0.86 6.23
C LEU A 109 -0.81 -2.34 6.32
N LEU A 110 0.48 -2.65 6.46
CA LEU A 110 0.96 -4.01 6.68
C LEU A 110 0.32 -4.62 7.94
N GLY A 111 0.30 -3.89 9.06
CA GLY A 111 -0.36 -4.34 10.29
C GLY A 111 -1.85 -4.61 10.09
N PHE A 112 -2.54 -3.72 9.37
CA PHE A 112 -3.95 -3.89 9.02
C PHE A 112 -4.20 -5.14 8.18
N PHE A 113 -3.40 -5.38 7.13
CA PHE A 113 -3.52 -6.57 6.28
C PHE A 113 -3.21 -7.88 7.03
N LEU A 114 -2.27 -7.87 7.98
CA LEU A 114 -2.00 -9.02 8.83
C LEU A 114 -3.19 -9.36 9.74
N ILE A 115 -3.84 -8.36 10.34
CA ILE A 115 -5.05 -8.58 11.16
C ILE A 115 -6.16 -9.20 10.31
N ILE A 116 -6.36 -8.66 9.11
CA ILE A 116 -7.34 -9.17 8.17
C ILE A 116 -7.07 -10.64 7.82
N LEU A 117 -5.81 -10.99 7.49
CA LEU A 117 -5.42 -12.36 7.17
C LEU A 117 -5.68 -13.31 8.35
N ILE A 118 -5.37 -12.89 9.59
CA ILE A 118 -5.64 -13.70 10.79
C ILE A 118 -7.14 -13.95 10.95
N VAL A 119 -7.97 -12.93 10.75
CA VAL A 119 -9.43 -13.05 10.81
C VAL A 119 -9.95 -14.02 9.74
N GLN A 120 -9.41 -14.00 8.51
CA GLN A 120 -9.77 -14.95 7.46
C GLN A 120 -9.51 -16.41 7.88
N ILE A 121 -8.33 -16.66 8.43
CA ILE A 121 -7.92 -18.00 8.87
C ILE A 121 -8.84 -18.52 9.99
N ILE A 122 -9.23 -17.66 10.93
CA ILE A 122 -10.06 -18.03 12.07
C ILE A 122 -11.52 -18.31 11.65
N ILE A 123 -12.08 -17.50 10.75
CA ILE A 123 -13.51 -17.59 10.39
C ILE A 123 -13.74 -18.55 9.19
N ASP A 124 -12.67 -19.09 8.58
CA ASP A 124 -12.72 -19.97 7.40
C ASP A 124 -13.51 -19.33 6.23
N THR A 125 -13.24 -18.05 6.03
CA THR A 125 -13.96 -17.19 5.10
C THR A 125 -13.23 -17.04 3.78
N LYS A 126 -12.86 -18.19 3.19
CA LYS A 126 -12.08 -18.29 1.94
C LYS A 126 -12.54 -17.32 0.85
N HIS A 127 -13.86 -17.16 0.66
CA HIS A 127 -14.40 -16.32 -0.41
C HIS A 127 -14.53 -14.83 -0.08
N ILE A 128 -14.49 -14.42 1.20
CA ILE A 128 -14.70 -13.00 1.58
C ILE A 128 -13.58 -12.11 1.01
N MET A 129 -12.38 -12.66 0.78
CA MET A 129 -11.19 -11.83 0.60
C MET A 129 -10.23 -12.23 -0.52
N GLU A 130 -10.56 -13.25 -1.32
CA GLU A 130 -9.91 -13.48 -2.62
C GLU A 130 -9.99 -12.24 -3.55
N ILE A 131 -10.89 -11.29 -3.25
CA ILE A 131 -11.14 -10.08 -4.03
C ILE A 131 -10.24 -8.89 -3.62
N GLY A 132 -9.46 -8.96 -2.52
CA GLY A 132 -8.76 -7.75 -2.03
C GLY A 132 -7.39 -7.90 -1.40
N ILE A 133 -7.11 -8.96 -0.64
CA ILE A 133 -5.87 -9.06 0.15
C ILE A 133 -5.41 -10.51 0.19
N ASP A 134 -4.39 -10.83 -0.61
CA ASP A 134 -3.73 -12.13 -0.61
C ASP A 134 -2.37 -12.08 0.11
N VAL A 135 -1.82 -13.26 0.37
CA VAL A 135 -0.47 -13.40 0.95
C VAL A 135 0.59 -12.75 0.05
N GLY A 136 0.41 -12.77 -1.27
CA GLY A 136 1.31 -12.12 -2.24
C GLY A 136 1.43 -10.62 -2.01
N THR A 137 0.31 -9.93 -1.75
CA THR A 137 0.23 -8.49 -1.49
C THR A 137 0.99 -8.11 -0.22
N ILE A 138 0.89 -8.93 0.82
CA ILE A 138 1.64 -8.76 2.08
C ILE A 138 3.14 -8.92 1.83
N ILE A 139 3.55 -9.91 1.04
CA ILE A 139 4.96 -10.13 0.69
C ILE A 139 5.50 -8.95 -0.11
N ILE A 140 4.77 -8.47 -1.12
CA ILE A 140 5.17 -7.30 -1.93
C ILE A 140 5.33 -6.07 -1.04
N LEU A 141 4.35 -5.79 -0.18
CA LEU A 141 4.38 -4.66 0.75
C LEU A 141 5.58 -4.73 1.72
N LEU A 142 5.91 -5.92 2.23
CA LEU A 142 7.09 -6.15 3.05
C LEU A 142 8.39 -5.82 2.30
N ILE A 143 8.54 -6.32 1.07
CA ILE A 143 9.72 -6.06 0.23
C ILE A 143 9.88 -4.57 -0.01
N GLU A 144 8.80 -3.87 -0.39
CA GLU A 144 8.81 -2.43 -0.62
C GLU A 144 9.23 -1.64 0.63
N ILE A 145 8.66 -1.98 1.80
CA ILE A 145 9.02 -1.35 3.07
C ILE A 145 10.50 -1.56 3.38
N VAL A 146 11.03 -2.77 3.22
CA VAL A 146 12.45 -3.08 3.48
C VAL A 146 13.36 -2.29 2.55
N VAL A 147 13.05 -2.26 1.26
CA VAL A 147 13.83 -1.54 0.24
C VAL A 147 13.84 -0.04 0.52
N VAL A 148 12.67 0.58 0.72
CA VAL A 148 12.55 2.02 0.99
C VAL A 148 13.16 2.38 2.36
N HIS A 149 13.06 1.50 3.35
CA HIS A 149 13.67 1.73 4.66
C HIS A 149 15.21 1.68 4.58
N LYS A 150 15.78 0.78 3.80
CA LYS A 150 17.23 0.74 3.55
C LYS A 150 17.72 2.03 2.91
N PHE A 151 16.99 2.52 1.90
CA PHE A 151 17.25 3.80 1.25
C PHE A 151 17.15 4.99 2.22
N TYR A 152 16.13 5.00 3.08
CA TYR A 152 16.00 6.03 4.11
C TYR A 152 17.17 6.00 5.10
N LYS A 153 17.61 4.80 5.52
CA LYS A 153 18.77 4.65 6.41
C LYS A 153 20.08 5.13 5.77
N GLU A 154 20.27 4.92 4.47
CA GLU A 154 21.42 5.46 3.73
C GLU A 154 21.45 7.01 3.77
N LEU A 155 20.28 7.66 3.74
CA LEU A 155 20.18 9.12 3.89
C LEU A 155 20.50 9.56 5.33
N THR A 156 19.93 8.91 6.34
CA THR A 156 20.09 9.36 7.74
C THR A 156 21.48 9.05 8.32
N THR A 157 22.05 7.89 7.98
CA THR A 157 23.38 7.46 8.46
C THR A 157 24.51 8.30 7.87
N SER A 158 24.31 8.85 6.68
CA SER A 158 25.26 9.77 6.03
C SER A 158 25.29 11.18 6.65
N GLY A 159 24.52 11.44 7.72
CA GLY A 159 24.45 12.74 8.40
C GLY A 159 23.69 13.82 7.62
N LEU A 160 23.05 13.48 6.50
CA LEU A 160 22.35 14.40 5.60
C LEU A 160 21.10 15.05 6.22
N GLU A 161 20.40 14.34 7.12
CA GLU A 161 19.19 14.87 7.79
C GLU A 161 19.52 16.01 8.76
N ASN A 162 20.69 15.96 9.42
CA ASN A 162 21.09 16.96 10.44
C ASN A 162 21.70 18.24 9.85
N GLN A 163 22.18 18.20 8.59
CA GLN A 163 22.73 19.38 7.91
C GLN A 163 21.64 20.27 7.27
N ALA A 164 20.47 19.72 6.96
CA ALA A 164 19.36 20.49 6.40
C ALA A 164 18.60 21.33 7.44
N ALA A 165 18.68 20.96 8.72
CA ALA A 165 18.04 21.68 9.82
C ALA A 165 18.89 22.84 10.39
N THR A 166 20.12 23.04 9.88
CA THR A 166 21.10 24.00 10.40
C THR A 166 21.41 25.17 9.44
N VAL A 167 20.59 25.38 8.40
CA VAL A 167 20.67 26.55 7.50
C VAL A 167 19.41 27.37 7.58
#